data_AF-M3HPI0-F1
#
_entry.id   AF-M3HPI0-F1
#
_cell.length_a   1.000
_cell.length_b   1.000
_cell.length_c   1.000
_cell.angle_alpha   90.00
_cell.angle_beta   90.00
_cell.angle_gamma   90.00
#
_symmetry.space_group_name_H-M   'P 1'
#
loop_
_entity.id
_entity.type
_entity.pdbx_description
1 polymer ?
#
loop_
_entity_poly.entity_id
_entity_poly.type
_entity_poly.pdbx_seq_one_letter_code
_entity_poly.pdbx_strand_id
1 'polypeptide(L)'
;MEKELMSGLVWVENLEVENMQTQSFDQIRSALEDIIFEIQSGCTNCEWYIPVEKIISALNIRKEDYYRIFYNLRNEVHFSSRAAAGFNETHADSLIQLLSKILKIEGISEEFAKNGIYFDDNYLAELQISLKENIQTRLARHELDRELLLLLSSATLDFDDAFDSYFDDKFNFERIVENGISDFIELKSIQNDYGADVFLKNHIFSILNTKVFHLREITKEYRDRAYYDLFGTFRKKPKRKNRFRFFRRWTQKHKDI
;
A
#
# COMPACT_ATOMS: atom_id res chain seq x y z
N MET A 1 52.12 7.50 61.26
CA MET A 1 50.75 7.00 61.48
C MET A 1 49.84 7.99 60.78
N GLU A 2 49.08 7.74 59.72
CA GLU A 2 48.68 6.58 58.89
C GLU A 2 48.29 7.19 57.51
N LYS A 3 48.75 6.64 56.37
CA LYS A 3 47.93 6.11 55.23
C LYS A 3 46.43 6.42 55.34
N GLU A 4 45.73 6.98 54.33
CA GLU A 4 45.31 6.40 53.03
C GLU A 4 44.86 7.59 52.12
N LEU A 5 45.26 7.77 50.85
CA LEU A 5 44.92 7.03 49.62
C LEU A 5 43.42 6.73 49.40
N MET A 6 42.65 7.73 48.97
CA MET A 6 41.41 7.58 48.17
C MET A 6 41.35 8.79 47.22
N SER A 7 41.80 8.66 45.97
CA SER A 7 41.08 8.13 44.81
C SER A 7 40.32 9.24 44.05
N GLY A 8 40.56 9.24 42.73
CA GLY A 8 40.32 10.35 41.81
C GLY A 8 38.91 10.90 41.75
N LEU A 9 38.84 12.23 41.79
CA LEU A 9 37.76 13.02 41.21
C LEU A 9 38.43 13.93 40.16
N VAL A 10 38.76 13.32 39.01
CA VAL A 10 39.13 14.09 37.82
C VAL A 10 37.83 14.54 37.19
N TRP A 11 37.56 15.83 37.37
CA TRP A 11 36.67 16.61 36.53
C TRP A 11 37.09 16.43 35.07
N VAL A 12 36.23 15.80 34.27
CA VAL A 12 36.21 16.01 32.82
C VAL A 12 34.77 16.37 32.47
N GLU A 13 34.44 17.64 32.69
CA GLU A 13 33.58 18.34 31.74
C GLU A 13 34.24 18.25 30.37
N ASN A 14 33.48 17.82 29.36
CA ASN A 14 33.59 18.13 27.93
C ASN A 14 32.74 17.10 27.16
N LEU A 15 31.92 17.41 26.16
CA LEU A 15 31.58 18.65 25.47
C LEU A 15 30.40 18.27 24.55
N GLU A 16 29.46 19.20 24.36
CA GLU A 16 28.66 19.33 23.13
C GLU A 16 27.63 18.23 22.80
N VAL A 17 26.55 18.20 23.59
CA VAL A 17 25.22 18.03 22.97
C VAL A 17 24.79 19.44 22.53
N GLU A 18 25.32 19.88 21.38
CA GLU A 18 24.91 21.13 20.76
C GLU A 18 23.40 21.08 20.46
N ASN A 19 22.68 22.03 21.06
CA ASN A 19 21.37 22.57 20.69
C ASN A 19 20.81 22.09 19.32
N MET A 20 20.16 20.93 19.29
CA MET A 20 18.95 20.84 18.48
C MET A 20 17.92 21.70 19.19
N GLN A 21 17.59 22.86 18.63
CA GLN A 21 16.45 23.65 19.09
C GLN A 21 15.26 22.70 19.28
N THR A 22 14.77 22.57 20.50
CA THR A 22 13.49 21.90 20.75
C THR A 22 12.43 22.72 20.04
N GLN A 23 12.10 22.31 18.81
CA GLN A 23 11.03 22.90 18.04
C GLN A 23 9.74 22.78 18.84
N SER A 24 8.95 23.85 18.90
CA SER A 24 7.62 23.75 19.47
C SER A 24 6.76 22.83 18.61
N PHE A 25 5.72 22.24 19.21
CA PHE A 25 4.77 21.42 18.48
C PHE A 25 4.18 22.14 17.25
N ASP A 26 3.91 23.45 17.39
CA ASP A 26 3.40 24.28 16.30
C ASP A 26 4.43 24.45 15.16
N GLN A 27 5.72 24.54 15.48
CA GLN A 27 6.78 24.61 14.47
C GLN A 27 6.93 23.29 13.72
N ILE A 28 6.84 22.16 14.42
CA ILE A 28 6.88 20.83 13.81
C ILE A 28 5.71 20.65 12.84
N ARG A 29 4.51 21.04 13.28
CA ARG A 29 3.30 20.95 12.46
C ARG A 29 3.38 21.87 11.24
N SER A 30 3.79 23.12 11.43
CA SER A 30 3.98 24.08 10.33
C SER A 30 4.99 23.57 9.30
N ALA A 31 6.11 23.00 9.74
CA ALA A 31 7.13 22.47 8.84
C ALA A 31 6.61 21.28 8.01
N LEU A 32 5.80 20.40 8.62
CA LEU A 32 5.16 19.30 7.89
C LEU A 32 4.12 19.82 6.88
N GLU A 33 3.29 20.78 7.29
CA GLU A 33 2.29 21.43 6.42
C GLU A 33 2.98 22.14 5.23
N ASP A 34 4.10 22.82 5.45
CA ASP A 34 4.89 23.47 4.40
C ASP A 34 5.47 22.47 3.39
N ILE A 35 5.95 21.31 3.86
CA ILE A 35 6.45 20.24 2.99
C ILE A 35 5.31 19.64 2.16
N ILE A 36 4.18 19.35 2.81
CA ILE A 36 2.98 18.83 2.15
C ILE A 36 2.51 19.82 1.08
N PHE A 37 2.45 21.10 1.41
CA PHE A 37 2.06 22.16 0.48
C PHE A 37 3.01 22.25 -0.72
N GLU A 38 4.32 22.20 -0.50
CA GLU A 38 5.28 22.23 -1.61
C GLU A 38 5.10 21.02 -2.52
N ILE A 39 4.91 19.82 -1.96
CA ILE A 39 4.63 18.60 -2.74
C ILE A 39 3.34 18.78 -3.56
N GLN A 40 2.27 19.22 -2.92
CA GLN A 40 0.97 19.47 -3.54
C GLN A 40 1.04 20.50 -4.68
N SER A 41 1.83 21.55 -4.51
CA SER A 41 2.00 22.61 -5.51
C SER A 41 2.64 22.12 -6.82
N GLY A 42 3.43 21.04 -6.75
CA GLY A 42 4.08 20.39 -7.89
C GLY A 42 3.48 19.04 -8.25
N CYS A 43 2.36 18.65 -7.62
CA CYS A 43 1.77 17.32 -7.78
C CYS A 43 0.80 17.28 -8.97
N THR A 44 0.93 16.24 -9.80
CA THR A 44 -0.06 15.90 -10.82
C THR A 44 -0.34 14.41 -10.77
N ASN A 45 -1.58 14.00 -10.48
CA ASN A 45 -2.00 12.59 -10.39
C ASN A 45 -1.17 11.76 -9.40
N CYS A 46 -0.87 12.31 -8.22
CA CYS A 46 0.04 11.73 -7.22
C CYS A 46 1.49 11.50 -7.70
N GLU A 47 1.88 12.01 -8.86
CA GLU A 47 3.28 12.10 -9.29
C GLU A 47 3.84 13.44 -8.83
N TRP A 48 4.93 13.40 -8.05
CA TRP A 48 5.49 14.60 -7.44
C TRP A 48 6.99 14.49 -7.25
N TYR A 49 7.63 15.65 -7.17
CA TYR A 49 9.04 15.76 -6.82
C TYR A 49 9.25 16.94 -5.90
N ILE A 50 9.95 16.71 -4.78
CA ILE A 50 10.36 17.77 -3.86
C ILE A 50 11.90 17.85 -3.80
N PRO A 51 12.50 19.00 -4.14
CA PRO A 51 13.93 19.23 -3.98
C PRO A 51 14.36 19.24 -2.51
N VAL A 52 15.59 18.77 -2.23
CA VAL A 52 16.16 18.81 -0.88
C VAL A 52 16.20 20.24 -0.31
N GLU A 53 16.51 21.24 -1.14
CA GLU A 53 16.53 22.65 -0.72
C GLU A 53 15.20 23.11 -0.12
N LYS A 54 14.06 22.64 -0.67
CA LYS A 54 12.73 22.98 -0.18
C LYS A 54 12.44 22.30 1.16
N ILE A 55 12.83 21.04 1.31
CA ILE A 55 12.70 20.30 2.58
C ILE A 55 13.52 21.00 3.69
N ILE A 56 14.78 21.34 3.40
CA ILE A 56 15.67 22.00 4.37
C ILE A 56 15.11 23.37 4.77
N SER A 57 14.58 24.12 3.80
CA SER A 57 13.95 25.41 4.05
C SER A 57 12.71 25.27 4.94
N ALA A 58 11.83 24.32 4.66
CA ALA A 58 10.60 24.10 5.43
C ALA A 58 10.89 23.62 6.86
N LEU A 59 11.90 22.75 7.04
CA LEU A 59 12.32 22.28 8.35
C LEU A 59 13.10 23.34 9.15
N ASN A 60 13.54 24.42 8.50
CA ASN A 60 14.38 25.46 9.06
C ASN A 60 15.64 24.92 9.77
N ILE A 61 16.32 23.96 9.13
CA ILE A 61 17.54 23.33 9.63
C ILE A 61 18.75 23.69 8.77
N ARG A 62 19.96 23.53 9.31
CA ARG A 62 21.19 23.72 8.55
C ARG A 62 21.38 22.58 7.54
N LYS A 63 22.03 22.90 6.42
CA LYS A 63 22.28 21.93 5.34
C LYS A 63 23.14 20.75 5.83
N GLU A 64 24.11 21.04 6.70
CA GLU A 64 24.99 20.03 7.28
C GLU A 64 24.22 19.03 8.17
N ASP A 65 23.31 19.52 9.00
CA ASP A 65 22.52 18.70 9.91
C ASP A 65 21.58 17.77 9.14
N TYR A 66 20.93 18.30 8.09
CA TYR A 66 20.12 17.49 7.18
C TYR A 66 20.92 16.33 6.59
N TYR A 67 22.09 16.62 5.98
CA TYR A 67 22.89 15.59 5.35
C TYR A 67 23.45 14.59 6.36
N ARG A 68 23.79 15.02 7.58
CA ARG A 68 24.22 14.11 8.66
C ARG A 68 23.13 13.09 8.97
N ILE A 69 21.88 13.51 9.10
CA ILE A 69 20.74 12.61 9.35
C ILE A 69 20.47 11.71 8.14
N PHE A 70 20.48 12.28 6.93
CA PHE A 70 20.29 11.54 5.68
C PHE A 70 21.35 10.44 5.47
N TYR A 71 22.63 10.72 5.73
CA TYR A 71 23.69 9.72 5.59
C TYR A 71 23.62 8.62 6.65
N ASN A 72 23.18 8.94 7.87
CA ASN A 72 22.91 7.92 8.89
C ASN A 72 21.79 6.97 8.45
N LEU A 73 20.72 7.51 7.85
CA LEU A 73 19.64 6.71 7.27
C LEU A 73 20.08 5.82 6.10
N ARG A 74 20.99 6.32 5.25
CA ARG A 74 21.53 5.54 4.12
C ARG A 74 22.28 4.28 4.55
N ASN A 75 22.83 4.26 5.75
CA ASN A 75 23.50 3.08 6.30
C ASN A 75 22.51 2.04 6.83
N GLU A 76 21.28 2.43 7.15
CA GLU A 76 20.24 1.58 7.73
C GLU A 76 19.28 1.02 6.65
N VAL A 77 18.98 1.82 5.64
CA VAL A 77 18.06 1.50 4.55
C VAL A 77 18.82 1.80 3.25
N HIS A 78 18.77 0.90 2.27
CA HIS A 78 19.44 1.04 0.96
C HIS A 78 18.95 2.28 0.18
N PHE A 79 19.29 3.47 0.63
CA PHE A 79 18.99 4.74 -0.02
C PHE A 79 19.79 4.81 -1.32
N SER A 80 19.08 5.01 -2.43
CA SER A 80 19.71 5.26 -3.71
C SER A 80 20.46 6.60 -3.66
N SER A 81 21.59 6.69 -4.35
CA SER A 81 22.38 7.93 -4.46
C SER A 81 21.61 9.10 -5.10
N ARG A 82 20.44 8.85 -5.73
CA ARG A 82 19.58 9.87 -6.33
C ARG A 82 18.76 10.67 -5.32
N ALA A 83 18.52 10.12 -4.12
CA ALA A 83 17.79 10.80 -3.07
C ALA A 83 18.55 12.01 -2.46
N ALA A 84 19.81 12.21 -2.84
CA ALA A 84 20.60 13.38 -2.42
C ALA A 84 20.16 14.70 -3.11
N ALA A 85 19.41 14.62 -4.22
CA ALA A 85 18.90 15.78 -4.96
C ALA A 85 17.44 16.11 -4.61
N GLY A 86 16.64 15.12 -4.21
CA GLY A 86 15.23 15.27 -3.89
C GLY A 86 14.53 13.93 -3.72
N PHE A 87 13.24 13.99 -3.46
CA PHE A 87 12.37 12.82 -3.29
C PHE A 87 11.23 12.87 -4.29
N ASN A 88 10.76 11.70 -4.68
CA ASN A 88 9.58 11.51 -5.50
C ASN A 88 8.65 10.47 -4.85
N GLU A 89 7.53 10.17 -5.50
CA GLU A 89 6.54 9.18 -5.05
C GLU A 89 7.15 7.81 -4.77
N THR A 90 8.10 7.34 -5.59
CA THR A 90 8.78 6.05 -5.37
C THR A 90 9.72 6.02 -4.16
N HIS A 91 10.04 7.19 -3.61
CA HIS A 91 10.93 7.37 -2.46
C HIS A 91 10.18 7.98 -1.26
N ALA A 92 8.83 7.95 -1.28
CA ALA A 92 8.01 8.53 -0.23
C ALA A 92 8.25 7.89 1.14
N ASP A 93 8.38 6.56 1.23
CA ASP A 93 8.72 5.88 2.49
C ASP A 93 10.04 6.39 3.09
N SER A 94 11.02 6.63 2.23
CA SER A 94 12.32 7.16 2.61
C SER A 94 12.22 8.60 3.12
N LEU A 95 11.37 9.43 2.50
CA LEU A 95 11.06 10.78 2.97
C LEU A 95 10.35 10.74 4.32
N ILE A 96 9.33 9.89 4.48
CA ILE A 96 8.56 9.73 5.72
C ILE A 96 9.48 9.34 6.89
N GLN A 97 10.39 8.38 6.67
CA GLN A 97 11.37 7.99 7.69
C GLN A 97 12.32 9.14 8.05
N LEU A 98 12.78 9.90 7.05
CA LEU A 98 13.63 11.06 7.28
C LEU A 98 12.90 12.14 8.11
N LEU A 99 11.67 12.47 7.73
CA LEU A 99 10.86 13.44 8.45
C LEU A 99 10.53 12.96 9.87
N SER A 100 10.25 11.67 10.06
CA SER A 100 10.00 11.11 11.39
C SER A 100 11.23 11.23 12.29
N LYS A 101 12.45 11.03 11.76
CA LYS A 101 13.69 11.23 12.54
C LYS A 101 13.96 12.70 12.87
N ILE A 102 13.66 13.63 11.95
CA ILE A 102 13.91 15.06 12.16
C ILE A 102 12.87 15.67 13.11
N LEU A 103 11.60 15.46 12.81
CA LEU A 103 10.47 16.06 13.52
C LEU A 103 10.12 15.31 14.81
N LYS A 104 10.58 14.06 14.97
CA LYS A 104 10.32 13.18 16.13
C LYS A 104 8.82 12.98 16.39
N ILE A 105 8.05 12.83 15.33
CA ILE A 105 6.61 12.55 15.36
C ILE A 105 6.29 11.23 14.63
N GLU A 106 5.19 10.62 15.06
CA GLU A 106 4.56 9.48 14.42
C GLU A 106 3.41 9.96 13.52
N GLY A 107 2.86 9.08 12.67
CA GLY A 107 1.67 9.41 11.87
C GLY A 107 1.92 10.23 10.60
N ILE A 108 3.17 10.49 10.21
CA ILE A 108 3.50 11.22 8.97
C ILE A 108 2.93 10.51 7.73
N SER A 109 2.93 9.18 7.69
CA SER A 109 2.31 8.39 6.60
C SER A 109 0.81 8.70 6.47
N GLU A 110 0.10 8.79 7.60
CA GLU A 110 -1.33 9.11 7.60
C GLU A 110 -1.60 10.53 7.11
N GLU A 111 -0.76 11.49 7.49
CA GLU A 111 -0.88 12.86 6.99
C GLU A 111 -0.62 12.94 5.48
N PHE A 112 0.36 12.20 4.97
CA PHE A 112 0.59 12.11 3.52
C PHE A 112 -0.60 11.47 2.78
N ALA A 113 -1.20 10.43 3.34
CA ALA A 113 -2.37 9.76 2.78
C ALA A 113 -3.61 10.67 2.78
N LYS A 114 -3.91 11.34 3.90
CA LYS A 114 -5.01 12.32 3.98
C LYS A 114 -4.87 13.46 2.99
N ASN A 115 -3.64 13.87 2.70
CA ASN A 115 -3.36 14.94 1.74
C ASN A 115 -3.27 14.46 0.28
N GLY A 116 -3.55 13.17 0.02
CA GLY A 116 -3.58 12.61 -1.33
C GLY A 116 -2.20 12.53 -2.00
N ILE A 117 -1.13 12.47 -1.20
CA ILE A 117 0.26 12.51 -1.69
C ILE A 117 0.84 11.11 -1.86
N TYR A 118 0.61 10.24 -0.88
CA TYR A 118 1.20 8.91 -0.84
C TYR A 118 0.32 7.96 -0.04
N PHE A 119 0.24 6.71 -0.49
CA PHE A 119 -0.53 5.65 0.14
C PHE A 119 0.39 4.47 0.42
N ASP A 120 0.58 4.14 1.69
CA ASP A 120 1.37 2.98 2.09
C ASP A 120 0.64 1.65 1.84
N ASP A 121 1.36 0.54 1.99
CA ASP A 121 0.83 -0.81 1.79
C ASP A 121 -0.40 -1.10 2.68
N ASN A 122 -0.49 -0.49 3.86
CA ASN A 122 -1.62 -0.68 4.76
C ASN A 122 -2.88 0.00 4.20
N TYR A 123 -2.76 1.26 3.76
CA TYR A 123 -3.86 1.98 3.09
C TYR A 123 -4.35 1.23 1.85
N LEU A 124 -3.43 0.71 1.05
CA LEU A 124 -3.76 -0.06 -0.16
C LEU A 124 -4.43 -1.40 0.19
N ALA A 125 -3.99 -2.09 1.25
CA ALA A 125 -4.63 -3.30 1.73
C ALA A 125 -6.05 -3.04 2.27
N GLU A 126 -6.26 -1.94 2.99
CA GLU A 126 -7.57 -1.53 3.48
C GLU A 126 -8.53 -1.24 2.32
N LEU A 127 -8.09 -0.51 1.29
CA LEU A 127 -8.89 -0.27 0.08
C LEU A 127 -9.28 -1.60 -0.58
N GLN A 128 -8.34 -2.54 -0.70
CA GLN A 128 -8.62 -3.86 -1.28
C GLN A 128 -9.68 -4.64 -0.48
N ILE A 129 -9.61 -4.59 0.86
CA ILE A 129 -10.60 -5.23 1.73
C ILE A 129 -11.96 -4.57 1.53
N SER A 130 -12.02 -3.24 1.57
CA SER A 130 -13.25 -2.48 1.38
C SER A 130 -13.92 -2.77 0.02
N LEU A 131 -13.13 -2.83 -1.07
CA LEU A 131 -13.64 -3.18 -2.39
C LEU A 131 -14.14 -4.63 -2.47
N LYS A 132 -13.42 -5.58 -1.85
CA LYS A 132 -13.85 -7.00 -1.78
C LYS A 132 -15.21 -7.11 -1.10
N GLU A 133 -15.37 -6.45 0.05
CA GLU A 133 -16.62 -6.42 0.80
C GLU A 133 -17.75 -5.76 0.01
N ASN A 134 -17.47 -4.67 -0.71
CA ASN A 134 -18.45 -3.99 -1.56
C ASN A 134 -18.94 -4.92 -2.68
N ILE A 135 -18.03 -5.57 -3.40
CA ILE A 135 -18.36 -6.54 -4.45
C ILE A 135 -19.21 -7.68 -3.89
N GLN A 136 -18.79 -8.29 -2.78
CA GLN A 136 -19.51 -9.39 -2.14
C GLN A 136 -20.90 -8.98 -1.66
N THR A 137 -21.03 -7.78 -1.09
CA THR A 137 -22.31 -7.25 -0.61
C THR A 137 -23.27 -6.98 -1.78
N ARG A 138 -22.76 -6.42 -2.88
CA ARG A 138 -23.55 -6.22 -4.11
C ARG A 138 -24.02 -7.54 -4.69
N LEU A 139 -23.13 -8.53 -4.79
CA LEU A 139 -23.48 -9.87 -5.26
C LEU A 139 -24.53 -10.53 -4.35
N ALA A 140 -24.38 -10.44 -3.03
CA ALA A 140 -25.31 -11.03 -2.08
C ALA A 140 -26.73 -10.47 -2.18
N ARG A 141 -26.86 -9.20 -2.59
CA ARG A 141 -28.15 -8.51 -2.80
C ARG A 141 -28.70 -8.68 -4.21
N HIS A 142 -27.90 -9.18 -5.15
CA HIS A 142 -28.29 -9.29 -6.55
C HIS A 142 -29.19 -10.50 -6.78
N GLU A 143 -30.36 -10.25 -7.35
CA GLU A 143 -31.25 -11.29 -7.81
C GLU A 143 -30.69 -11.94 -9.08
N LEU A 144 -30.47 -13.25 -9.02
CA LEU A 144 -29.86 -14.00 -10.12
C LEU A 144 -30.80 -14.01 -11.34
N ASP A 145 -30.35 -13.41 -12.44
CA ASP A 145 -31.01 -13.54 -13.74
C ASP A 145 -30.66 -14.91 -14.32
N ARG A 146 -31.51 -15.89 -13.97
CA ARG A 146 -31.33 -17.29 -14.30
C ARG A 146 -31.36 -17.53 -15.80
N GLU A 147 -32.21 -16.80 -16.52
CA GLU A 147 -32.36 -16.97 -17.97
C GLU A 147 -31.09 -16.55 -18.70
N LEU A 148 -30.54 -15.37 -18.36
CA LEU A 148 -29.28 -14.91 -18.94
C LEU A 148 -28.14 -15.86 -18.61
N LEU A 149 -27.97 -16.23 -17.33
CA LEU A 149 -26.85 -17.10 -16.95
C LEU A 149 -26.97 -18.50 -17.55
N LEU A 150 -28.18 -19.04 -17.71
CA LEU A 150 -28.41 -20.33 -18.37
C LEU A 150 -28.12 -20.25 -19.88
N LEU A 151 -28.52 -19.16 -20.53
CA LEU A 151 -28.18 -18.88 -21.93
C LEU A 151 -26.67 -18.83 -22.12
N LEU A 152 -25.95 -18.03 -21.32
CA LEU A 152 -24.50 -17.93 -21.36
C LEU A 152 -23.84 -19.30 -21.08
N SER A 153 -24.31 -20.02 -20.07
CA SER A 153 -23.81 -21.36 -19.73
C SER A 153 -23.99 -22.37 -20.87
N SER A 154 -25.06 -22.25 -21.65
CA SER A 154 -25.30 -23.12 -22.82
C SER A 154 -24.39 -22.77 -24.01
N ALA A 155 -23.95 -21.51 -24.10
CA ALA A 155 -23.07 -21.02 -25.16
C ALA A 155 -21.58 -21.25 -24.87
N THR A 156 -21.21 -21.54 -23.61
CA THR A 156 -19.83 -21.75 -23.16
C THR A 156 -19.56 -23.20 -22.73
N LEU A 157 -18.31 -23.64 -22.85
CA LEU A 157 -17.88 -24.97 -22.37
C LEU A 157 -17.64 -25.03 -20.86
N ASP A 158 -17.18 -23.94 -20.25
CA ASP A 158 -16.95 -23.84 -18.81
C ASP A 158 -17.90 -22.82 -18.19
N PHE A 159 -18.60 -23.24 -17.13
CA PHE A 159 -19.45 -22.36 -16.35
C PHE A 159 -18.70 -21.14 -15.79
N ASP A 160 -17.40 -21.28 -15.51
CA ASP A 160 -16.61 -20.14 -15.03
C ASP A 160 -16.57 -18.99 -16.02
N ASP A 161 -16.52 -19.30 -17.33
CA ASP A 161 -16.43 -18.29 -18.38
C ASP A 161 -17.81 -17.69 -18.68
N ALA A 162 -18.88 -18.48 -18.58
CA ALA A 162 -20.26 -17.97 -18.59
C ALA A 162 -20.53 -17.02 -17.42
N PHE A 163 -20.08 -17.38 -16.22
CA PHE A 163 -20.24 -16.52 -15.06
C PHE A 163 -19.43 -15.23 -15.19
N ASP A 164 -18.20 -15.28 -15.70
CA ASP A 164 -17.40 -14.08 -15.95
C ASP A 164 -18.14 -13.14 -16.93
N SER A 165 -18.71 -13.68 -18.02
CA SER A 165 -19.51 -12.91 -18.98
C SER A 165 -20.78 -12.33 -18.34
N TYR A 166 -21.47 -13.11 -17.53
CA TYR A 166 -22.64 -12.64 -16.78
C TYR A 166 -22.28 -11.52 -15.80
N PHE A 167 -21.13 -11.66 -15.13
CA PHE A 167 -20.63 -10.67 -14.19
C PHE A 167 -20.36 -9.36 -14.93
N ASP A 168 -19.65 -9.39 -16.06
CA ASP A 168 -19.38 -8.19 -16.85
C ASP A 168 -20.67 -7.53 -17.38
N ASP A 169 -21.66 -8.30 -17.79
CA ASP A 169 -22.96 -7.80 -18.27
C ASP A 169 -23.80 -7.15 -17.16
N LYS A 170 -23.87 -7.78 -15.98
CA LYS A 170 -24.73 -7.30 -14.87
C LYS A 170 -24.02 -6.32 -13.94
N PHE A 171 -22.70 -6.44 -13.83
CA PHE A 171 -21.86 -5.67 -12.92
C PHE A 171 -20.79 -4.96 -13.74
N ASN A 172 -20.97 -3.66 -13.92
CA ASN A 172 -19.88 -2.83 -14.43
C ASN A 172 -18.80 -2.71 -13.35
N PHE A 173 -17.76 -3.55 -13.45
CA PHE A 173 -16.66 -3.62 -12.48
C PHE A 173 -15.95 -2.28 -12.33
N GLU A 174 -15.71 -1.58 -13.43
CA GLU A 174 -15.08 -0.26 -13.41
C GLU A 174 -15.87 0.72 -12.56
N ARG A 175 -17.19 0.77 -12.75
CA ARG A 175 -18.08 1.61 -11.93
C ARG A 175 -18.15 1.17 -10.47
N ILE A 176 -18.02 -0.12 -10.17
CA ILE A 176 -17.94 -0.61 -8.79
C ILE A 176 -16.66 -0.09 -8.12
N VAL A 177 -15.52 -0.18 -8.82
CA VAL A 177 -14.23 0.31 -8.34
C VAL A 177 -14.26 1.83 -8.16
N GLU A 178 -14.74 2.58 -9.14
CA GLU A 178 -14.84 4.04 -9.06
C GLU A 178 -15.68 4.49 -7.86
N ASN A 179 -16.91 3.98 -7.72
CA ASN A 179 -17.75 4.31 -6.59
C ASN A 179 -17.10 3.88 -5.26
N GLY A 180 -16.49 2.70 -5.20
CA GLY A 180 -15.84 2.21 -4.00
C GLY A 180 -14.62 3.05 -3.59
N ILE A 181 -13.87 3.57 -4.56
CA ILE A 181 -12.76 4.50 -4.31
C ILE A 181 -13.32 5.84 -3.80
N SER A 182 -14.38 6.37 -4.40
CA SER A 182 -15.03 7.60 -3.90
C SER A 182 -15.51 7.44 -2.46
N ASP A 183 -16.23 6.35 -2.16
CA ASP A 183 -16.70 6.03 -0.80
C ASP A 183 -15.51 5.93 0.18
N PHE A 184 -14.40 5.32 -0.24
CA PHE A 184 -13.19 5.17 0.58
C PHE A 184 -12.48 6.50 0.84
N ILE A 185 -12.36 7.36 -0.18
CA ILE A 185 -11.78 8.71 -0.08
C ILE A 185 -12.59 9.55 0.90
N GLU A 186 -13.92 9.52 0.79
CA GLU A 186 -14.82 10.22 1.72
C GLU A 186 -14.66 9.69 3.15
N LEU A 187 -14.70 8.36 3.32
CA LEU A 187 -14.58 7.71 4.63
C LEU A 187 -13.26 8.01 5.33
N LYS A 188 -12.16 8.11 4.57
CA LYS A 188 -10.82 8.43 5.07
C LYS A 188 -10.51 9.92 5.09
N SER A 189 -11.44 10.77 4.64
CA SER A 189 -11.25 12.22 4.54
C SER A 189 -9.98 12.60 3.74
N ILE A 190 -9.75 11.89 2.63
CA ILE A 190 -8.59 12.13 1.75
C ILE A 190 -8.90 13.30 0.82
N GLN A 191 -7.94 14.22 0.67
CA GLN A 191 -8.00 15.29 -0.32
C GLN A 191 -7.83 14.72 -1.73
N ASN A 192 -8.82 14.92 -2.59
CA ASN A 192 -8.81 14.38 -3.95
C ASN A 192 -8.25 15.35 -5.01
N ASP A 193 -7.92 16.57 -4.64
CA ASP A 193 -7.52 17.64 -5.58
C ASP A 193 -6.22 17.33 -6.35
N TYR A 194 -5.44 16.36 -5.86
CA TYR A 194 -4.12 15.99 -6.39
C TYR A 194 -4.13 14.65 -7.15
N GLY A 195 -5.31 14.11 -7.48
CA GLY A 195 -5.50 12.90 -8.29
C GLY A 195 -5.34 11.59 -7.52
N ALA A 196 -5.71 11.60 -6.23
CA ALA A 196 -5.75 10.41 -5.38
C ALA A 196 -6.66 9.32 -5.97
N ASP A 197 -7.82 9.69 -6.50
CA ASP A 197 -8.75 8.81 -7.20
C ASP A 197 -8.11 8.11 -8.42
N VAL A 198 -7.40 8.86 -9.26
CA VAL A 198 -6.70 8.34 -10.45
C VAL A 198 -5.62 7.35 -10.02
N PHE A 199 -4.82 7.70 -9.01
CA PHE A 199 -3.79 6.82 -8.48
C PHE A 199 -4.38 5.51 -7.94
N LEU A 200 -5.40 5.58 -7.07
CA LEU A 200 -6.03 4.40 -6.49
C LEU A 200 -6.72 3.53 -7.56
N LYS A 201 -7.34 4.15 -8.56
CA LYS A 201 -7.92 3.44 -9.71
C LYS A 201 -6.84 2.67 -10.46
N ASN A 202 -5.76 3.34 -10.85
CA ASN A 202 -4.64 2.74 -11.57
C ASN A 202 -4.01 1.60 -10.75
N HIS A 203 -3.86 1.78 -9.44
CA HIS A 203 -3.37 0.74 -8.55
C HIS A 203 -4.26 -0.51 -8.59
N ILE A 204 -5.57 -0.36 -8.37
CA ILE A 204 -6.52 -1.48 -8.36
C ILE A 204 -6.54 -2.23 -9.70
N PHE A 205 -6.55 -1.51 -10.83
CA PHE A 205 -6.52 -2.15 -12.14
C PHE A 205 -5.17 -2.85 -12.44
N SER A 206 -4.06 -2.33 -11.92
CA SER A 206 -2.75 -2.98 -12.07
C SER A 206 -2.65 -4.31 -11.31
N ILE A 207 -3.37 -4.44 -10.19
CA ILE A 207 -3.40 -5.66 -9.37
C ILE A 207 -4.59 -6.58 -9.69
N LEU A 208 -5.47 -6.20 -10.61
CA LEU A 208 -6.64 -6.98 -10.98
C LEU A 208 -6.21 -8.34 -11.55
N ASN A 209 -6.87 -9.41 -11.08
CA ASN A 209 -6.58 -10.80 -11.44
C ASN A 209 -5.15 -11.28 -11.10
N THR A 210 -4.43 -10.54 -10.25
CA THR A 210 -3.21 -11.03 -9.62
C THR A 210 -3.56 -11.85 -8.37
N LYS A 211 -2.54 -12.41 -7.70
CA LYS A 211 -2.72 -13.11 -6.42
C LYS A 211 -3.27 -12.22 -5.30
N VAL A 212 -3.14 -10.90 -5.43
CA VAL A 212 -3.54 -9.92 -4.41
C VAL A 212 -5.03 -9.60 -4.53
N PHE A 213 -5.52 -9.47 -5.77
CA PHE A 213 -6.91 -9.13 -6.08
C PHE A 213 -7.47 -10.02 -7.21
N HIS A 214 -7.82 -11.26 -6.87
CA HIS A 214 -8.31 -12.25 -7.84
C HIS A 214 -9.85 -12.27 -7.88
N LEU A 215 -10.45 -11.70 -8.94
CA LEU A 215 -11.91 -11.52 -9.02
C LEU A 215 -12.69 -12.83 -8.93
N ARG A 216 -12.19 -13.91 -9.54
CA ARG A 216 -12.84 -15.24 -9.43
C ARG A 216 -12.82 -15.81 -8.01
N GLU A 217 -11.86 -15.40 -7.17
CA GLU A 217 -11.85 -15.81 -5.75
C GLU A 217 -12.84 -14.99 -4.94
N ILE A 218 -12.92 -13.69 -5.20
CA ILE A 218 -13.88 -12.77 -4.55
C ILE A 218 -15.32 -13.21 -4.85
N THR A 219 -15.61 -13.57 -6.10
CA THR A 219 -16.94 -13.96 -6.59
C THR A 219 -17.28 -15.43 -6.38
N LYS A 220 -16.36 -16.23 -5.82
CA LYS A 220 -16.46 -17.69 -5.79
C LYS A 220 -17.70 -18.23 -5.09
N GLU A 221 -18.04 -17.67 -3.93
CA GLU A 221 -19.20 -18.15 -3.16
C GLU A 221 -20.50 -17.92 -3.93
N TYR A 222 -20.67 -16.72 -4.48
CA TYR A 222 -21.84 -16.39 -5.30
C TYR A 222 -21.90 -17.25 -6.57
N ARG A 223 -20.75 -17.50 -7.20
CA ARG A 223 -20.64 -18.39 -8.36
C ARG A 223 -21.08 -19.81 -8.05
N ASP A 224 -20.60 -20.38 -6.94
CA ASP A 224 -20.98 -21.73 -6.51
C ASP A 224 -22.49 -21.82 -6.18
N ARG A 225 -23.05 -20.76 -5.58
CA ARG A 225 -24.50 -20.64 -5.32
C ARG A 225 -25.30 -20.55 -6.61
N ALA A 226 -24.90 -19.69 -7.55
CA ALA A 226 -25.55 -19.54 -8.85
C ALA A 226 -25.53 -20.84 -9.67
N TYR A 227 -24.42 -21.59 -9.62
CA TYR A 227 -24.34 -22.92 -10.23
C TYR A 227 -25.37 -23.89 -9.61
N TYR A 228 -25.44 -23.93 -8.27
CA TYR A 228 -26.40 -24.78 -7.58
C TYR A 228 -27.84 -24.40 -7.90
N ASP A 229 -28.16 -23.11 -7.96
CA ASP A 229 -29.50 -22.62 -8.29
C ASP A 229 -29.94 -22.98 -9.71
N LEU A 230 -29.01 -23.05 -10.66
CA LEU A 230 -29.29 -23.44 -12.05
C LEU A 230 -29.37 -24.95 -12.25
N PHE A 231 -28.45 -25.72 -11.65
CA PHE A 231 -28.26 -27.15 -11.96
C PHE A 231 -28.65 -28.09 -10.81
N GLY A 232 -29.08 -27.57 -9.66
CA GLY A 232 -29.48 -28.35 -8.48
C GLY A 232 -28.37 -29.20 -7.87
N THR A 233 -27.11 -28.99 -8.25
CA THR A 233 -25.97 -29.80 -7.80
C THR A 233 -24.77 -28.92 -7.48
N PHE A 234 -23.96 -29.33 -6.49
CA PHE A 234 -22.72 -28.63 -6.20
C PHE A 234 -21.66 -28.94 -7.26
N ARG A 235 -20.96 -27.89 -7.71
CA ARG A 235 -19.91 -28.01 -8.72
C ARG A 235 -18.77 -28.89 -8.22
N LYS A 236 -18.48 -29.98 -8.94
CA LYS A 236 -17.34 -30.85 -8.64
C LYS A 236 -16.05 -30.14 -9.04
N LYS A 237 -15.25 -29.69 -8.07
CA LYS A 237 -13.93 -29.11 -8.35
C LYS A 237 -13.10 -30.11 -9.17
N PRO A 238 -12.47 -29.69 -10.29
CA PRO A 238 -11.60 -30.57 -11.03
C PRO A 238 -10.50 -31.08 -10.09
N LYS A 239 -10.35 -32.41 -10.00
CA LYS A 239 -9.29 -33.03 -9.20
C LYS A 239 -7.96 -32.47 -9.71
N ARG A 240 -7.24 -31.69 -8.89
CA ARG A 240 -5.86 -31.27 -9.21
C ARG A 240 -5.09 -32.54 -9.59
N LYS A 241 -4.67 -32.65 -10.86
CA LYS A 241 -3.78 -33.73 -11.29
C LYS A 241 -2.50 -33.60 -10.46
N ASN A 242 -2.34 -34.45 -9.44
CA ASN A 242 -1.11 -34.54 -8.66
C ASN A 242 0.06 -34.82 -9.62
N ARG A 243 0.83 -33.79 -9.98
CA ARG A 243 2.10 -33.93 -10.71
C ARG A 243 3.16 -34.70 -9.90
N PHE A 244 2.85 -35.12 -8.66
CA PHE A 244 3.73 -35.86 -7.77
C PHE A 244 3.86 -37.38 -8.04
N ARG A 245 3.07 -37.97 -8.95
CA ARG A 245 3.23 -39.41 -9.28
C ARG A 245 4.48 -39.71 -10.13
N PHE A 246 5.05 -38.73 -10.83
CA PHE A 246 6.29 -38.94 -11.59
C PHE A 246 7.54 -38.94 -10.71
N PHE A 247 7.58 -38.12 -9.64
CA PHE A 247 8.77 -38.03 -8.77
C PHE A 247 9.02 -39.29 -7.92
N ARG A 248 7.95 -39.98 -7.47
CA ARG A 248 8.10 -41.27 -6.76
C ARG A 248 8.63 -42.41 -7.65
N ARG A 249 8.41 -42.36 -8.96
CA ARG A 249 8.97 -43.35 -9.89
C ARG A 249 10.44 -43.08 -10.21
N TRP A 250 10.89 -41.83 -10.12
CA TRP A 250 12.28 -41.46 -10.38
C TRP A 250 13.19 -41.80 -9.21
N THR A 251 12.75 -41.57 -7.96
CA THR A 251 13.51 -41.94 -6.76
C THR A 251 13.59 -43.45 -6.51
N GLN A 252 12.66 -44.24 -7.06
CA GLN A 252 12.75 -45.71 -7.01
C GLN A 252 13.76 -46.27 -8.02
N LYS A 253 13.99 -45.58 -9.15
CA LYS A 253 14.88 -46.04 -10.22
C LYS A 253 16.37 -45.69 -10.00
N HIS A 254 16.65 -44.79 -9.05
CA HIS A 254 18.00 -44.32 -8.71
C HIS A 254 18.49 -44.81 -7.32
N LYS A 255 17.79 -45.76 -6.70
CA LYS A 255 18.26 -46.46 -5.49
C LYS A 255 18.88 -47.84 -5.76
N ASP A 256 18.82 -48.30 -7.01
CA ASP A 256 19.37 -49.59 -7.45
C ASP A 256 20.62 -49.42 -8.37
N ILE A 257 21.41 -48.36 -8.16
CA ILE A 257 22.78 -48.20 -8.73
C ILE A 257 23.75 -47.90 -7.60
#